data_AF-A0A9W3A883-F1
#
_entry.id   AF-A0A9W3A883-F1
#
_cell.length_a   1.000
_cell.length_b   1.000
_cell.length_c   1.000
_cell.angle_alpha   90.00
_cell.angle_beta   90.00
_cell.angle_gamma   90.00
#
_symmetry.space_group_name_H-M   'P 1'
#
loop_
_entity.id
_entity.type
_entity.pdbx_description
1 polymer ?
#
loop_
_entity_poly.entity_id
_entity_poly.type
_entity_poly.pdbx_seq_one_letter_code
_entity_poly.pdbx_strand_id
1 'polypeptide(L)'
;MLKECWRSVVGQLIVDDQKVEDFGKLLLLWLLDNVPNAKKPFKKFDANVTKASLTKNPVFLNHCRMVGMYLGQMVELLDKPVELEMLTHQVAINHLSMKPSVGTAYFDPFQEKFPRFMSETLQKPLDDPLIKAWDKFLMVLTGKVKKSEKMIAKSQKCAMC
;
A
#
# COMPACT_ATOMS: atom_id res chain seq x y z
N MET A 1 -11.56 -5.17 -15.36
CA MET A 1 -10.09 -5.02 -15.47
C MET A 1 -9.34 -5.11 -14.12
N LEU A 2 -9.32 -4.10 -13.23
CA LEU A 2 -8.54 -4.19 -11.97
C LEU A 2 -9.00 -5.33 -11.05
N LYS A 3 -10.33 -5.49 -10.85
CA LYS A 3 -10.90 -6.60 -10.09
C LYS A 3 -10.52 -7.97 -10.67
N GLU A 4 -10.57 -8.11 -12.00
CA GLU A 4 -10.20 -9.36 -12.68
C GLU A 4 -8.71 -9.65 -12.54
N CYS A 5 -7.85 -8.64 -12.71
CA CYS A 5 -6.42 -8.76 -12.50
C CYS A 5 -6.09 -9.15 -11.05
N TRP A 6 -6.74 -8.51 -10.07
CA TRP A 6 -6.57 -8.89 -8.67
C TRP A 6 -6.93 -10.36 -8.44
N ARG A 7 -8.08 -10.79 -8.97
CA ARG A 7 -8.52 -12.19 -8.87
C ARG A 7 -7.59 -13.17 -9.60
N SER A 8 -6.94 -12.77 -10.70
CA SER A 8 -5.98 -13.65 -11.39
C SER A 8 -4.66 -13.80 -10.65
N VAL A 9 -4.23 -12.77 -9.89
CA VAL A 9 -2.96 -12.79 -9.14
C VAL A 9 -3.15 -13.37 -7.73
N VAL A 10 -4.21 -12.92 -7.05
CA VAL A 10 -4.42 -13.13 -5.62
C VAL A 10 -5.60 -14.07 -5.35
N GLY A 11 -6.49 -14.29 -6.32
CA GLY A 11 -7.72 -15.05 -6.10
C GLY A 11 -8.80 -14.23 -5.36
N GLN A 12 -9.67 -14.91 -4.63
CA GLN A 12 -10.73 -14.24 -3.86
C GLN A 12 -10.24 -13.94 -2.43
N LEU A 13 -10.41 -12.69 -1.98
CA LEU A 13 -9.87 -12.14 -0.72
C LEU A 13 -10.15 -12.91 0.57
N ILE A 14 -11.19 -13.75 0.58
CA ILE A 14 -11.62 -14.53 1.76
C ILE A 14 -11.27 -16.02 1.57
N VAL A 15 -10.98 -16.45 0.35
CA VAL A 15 -10.73 -17.85 0.00
C VAL A 15 -9.23 -18.15 -0.10
N ASP A 16 -8.45 -17.21 -0.62
CA ASP A 16 -7.05 -17.42 -0.99
C ASP A 16 -6.07 -16.67 -0.05
N ASP A 17 -6.23 -16.87 1.25
CA ASP A 17 -5.46 -16.17 2.28
C ASP A 17 -3.93 -16.25 2.10
N GLN A 18 -3.43 -17.42 1.68
CA GLN A 18 -2.01 -17.61 1.37
C GLN A 18 -1.56 -16.74 0.19
N LYS A 19 -2.37 -16.62 -0.87
CA LYS A 19 -2.03 -15.79 -2.03
C LYS A 19 -2.08 -14.30 -1.70
N VAL A 20 -2.98 -13.89 -0.82
CA VAL A 20 -3.04 -12.51 -0.29
C VAL A 20 -1.76 -12.19 0.46
N GLU A 21 -1.30 -13.09 1.33
CA GLU A 21 -0.03 -12.94 2.02
C GLU A 21 1.14 -12.96 1.04
N ASP A 22 1.15 -13.84 0.04
CA ASP A 22 2.21 -13.94 -0.96
C ASP A 22 2.35 -12.67 -1.79
N PHE A 23 1.23 -12.08 -2.22
CA PHE A 23 1.25 -10.77 -2.88
C PHE A 23 1.78 -9.67 -1.94
N GLY A 24 1.33 -9.66 -0.69
CA GLY A 24 1.83 -8.73 0.32
C GLY A 24 3.33 -8.87 0.58
N LYS A 25 3.84 -10.11 0.60
CA LYS A 25 5.28 -10.41 0.73
C LYS A 25 6.06 -9.91 -0.47
N LEU A 26 5.58 -10.18 -1.69
CA LEU A 26 6.20 -9.68 -2.93
C LEU A 26 6.29 -8.15 -2.91
N LEU A 27 5.17 -7.48 -2.60
CA LEU A 27 5.10 -6.03 -2.54
C LEU A 27 6.03 -5.44 -1.46
N LEU A 28 5.96 -5.94 -0.23
CA LEU A 28 6.75 -5.37 0.86
C LEU A 28 8.24 -5.62 0.69
N LEU A 29 8.66 -6.81 0.24
CA LEU A 29 10.07 -7.07 -0.05
C LEU A 29 10.56 -6.15 -1.18
N TRP A 30 9.77 -5.97 -2.23
CA TRP A 30 10.11 -5.07 -3.33
C TRP A 30 10.20 -3.62 -2.86
N LEU A 31 9.24 -3.16 -2.05
CA LEU A 31 9.20 -1.81 -1.48
C LEU A 31 10.45 -1.51 -0.63
N LEU A 32 10.87 -2.45 0.21
CA LEU A 32 12.04 -2.27 1.09
C LEU A 32 13.35 -2.13 0.29
N ASP A 33 13.43 -2.74 -0.89
CA ASP A 33 14.62 -2.68 -1.76
C ASP A 33 14.60 -1.47 -2.70
N ASN A 34 13.43 -1.06 -3.18
CA ASN A 34 13.31 -0.13 -4.31
C ASN A 34 12.84 1.27 -3.91
N VAL A 35 12.15 1.43 -2.79
CA VAL A 35 11.57 2.72 -2.37
C VAL A 35 12.50 3.40 -1.36
N PRO A 36 12.96 4.64 -1.62
CA PRO A 36 13.83 5.37 -0.72
C PRO A 36 13.21 5.50 0.67
N ASN A 37 14.04 5.34 1.72
CA ASN A 37 13.63 5.48 3.12
C ASN A 37 12.54 4.50 3.60
N ALA A 38 12.09 3.55 2.78
CA ALA A 38 10.98 2.66 3.09
C ALA A 38 11.21 1.77 4.32
N LYS A 39 12.47 1.47 4.65
CA LYS A 39 12.84 0.73 5.86
C LYS A 39 12.58 1.51 7.15
N LYS A 40 12.62 2.85 7.11
CA LYS A 40 12.64 3.69 8.33
C LYS A 40 11.39 3.55 9.23
N PRO A 41 10.15 3.46 8.71
CA PRO A 41 8.96 3.36 9.54
C PRO A 41 8.79 2.01 10.24
N PHE A 42 9.45 0.95 9.76
CA PHE A 42 9.31 -0.38 10.32
C PHE A 42 10.16 -0.52 11.59
N LYS A 43 9.50 -0.34 12.75
CA LYS A 43 10.14 -0.45 14.08
C LYS A 43 9.84 -1.76 14.81
N LYS A 44 8.84 -2.52 14.36
CA LYS A 44 8.40 -3.77 15.01
C LYS A 44 9.11 -5.02 14.47
N PHE A 45 9.94 -4.86 13.45
CA PHE A 45 10.88 -5.87 12.94
C PHE A 45 12.09 -5.14 12.34
N ASP A 46 13.25 -5.80 12.28
CA ASP A 46 14.42 -5.22 11.63
C ASP A 46 14.32 -5.38 10.10
N ALA A 47 14.09 -4.28 9.39
CA ALA A 47 13.97 -4.25 7.94
C ALA A 47 15.32 -4.31 7.19
N ASN A 48 16.45 -4.41 7.90
CA ASN A 48 17.79 -4.51 7.31
C ASN A 48 18.32 -5.94 7.22
N VAL A 49 17.63 -6.90 7.83
CA VAL A 49 18.00 -8.33 7.70
C VAL A 49 17.71 -8.85 6.29
N THR A 50 18.23 -10.04 6.00
CA THR A 50 18.02 -10.70 4.71
C THR A 50 16.54 -11.01 4.46
N LYS A 51 16.13 -11.07 3.19
CA LYS A 51 14.76 -11.46 2.78
C LYS A 51 14.34 -12.79 3.42
N ALA A 52 15.25 -13.77 3.45
CA ALA A 52 15.00 -15.07 4.07
C ALA A 52 14.74 -15.01 5.58
N SER A 53 15.27 -13.99 6.27
CA SER A 53 15.00 -13.75 7.68
C SER A 53 13.68 -12.99 7.86
N LEU A 54 13.39 -12.01 7.00
CA LEU A 54 12.11 -11.28 7.01
C LEU A 54 10.92 -12.22 6.79
N THR A 55 11.00 -13.15 5.84
CA THR A 55 9.91 -14.10 5.55
C THR A 55 9.67 -15.14 6.64
N LYS A 56 10.50 -15.17 7.69
CA LYS A 56 10.28 -15.97 8.90
C LYS A 56 9.80 -15.14 10.08
N ASN A 57 9.75 -13.81 9.95
CA ASN A 57 9.34 -12.91 11.01
C ASN A 57 7.80 -12.78 11.03
N PRO A 58 7.11 -13.20 12.12
CA PRO A 58 5.65 -13.20 12.17
C PRO A 58 5.04 -11.80 12.10
N VAL A 59 5.73 -10.77 12.59
CA VAL A 59 5.26 -9.37 12.51
C VAL A 59 5.30 -8.87 11.07
N PHE A 60 6.37 -9.20 10.33
CA PHE A 60 6.48 -8.90 8.91
C PHE A 60 5.39 -9.61 8.11
N LEU A 61 5.21 -10.92 8.32
CA LEU A 61 4.19 -11.72 7.63
C LEU A 61 2.77 -11.19 7.90
N ASN A 62 2.46 -10.84 9.15
CA ASN A 62 1.19 -10.22 9.48
C ASN A 62 1.00 -8.88 8.74
N HIS A 63 2.05 -8.06 8.62
CA HIS A 63 1.95 -6.82 7.84
C HIS A 63 1.76 -7.09 6.33
N CYS A 64 2.43 -8.10 5.76
CA CYS A 64 2.22 -8.54 4.37
C CYS A 64 0.75 -8.89 4.12
N ARG A 65 0.18 -9.76 4.97
CA ARG A 65 -1.23 -10.16 4.90
C ARG A 65 -2.14 -8.94 4.96
N MET A 66 -1.94 -8.05 5.92
CA MET A 66 -2.77 -6.85 6.09
C MET A 66 -2.72 -5.95 4.85
N VAL A 67 -1.54 -5.68 4.30
CA VAL A 67 -1.40 -4.87 3.08
C VAL A 67 -2.12 -5.53 1.90
N GLY A 68 -1.92 -6.83 1.69
CA GLY A 68 -2.63 -7.58 0.64
C GLY A 68 -4.15 -7.50 0.81
N MET A 69 -4.64 -7.70 2.04
CA MET A 69 -6.08 -7.63 2.35
C MET A 69 -6.66 -6.24 2.07
N TYR A 70 -6.03 -5.16 2.57
CA TYR A 70 -6.54 -3.80 2.36
C TYR A 70 -6.53 -3.40 0.88
N LEU A 71 -5.48 -3.74 0.13
CA LEU A 71 -5.42 -3.46 -1.31
C LEU A 71 -6.53 -4.21 -2.06
N GLY A 72 -6.73 -5.49 -1.77
CA GLY A 72 -7.79 -6.25 -2.40
C GLY A 72 -9.18 -5.76 -2.02
N GLN A 73 -9.42 -5.41 -0.75
CA GLN A 73 -10.68 -4.80 -0.32
C GLN A 73 -10.97 -3.52 -1.09
N MET A 74 -9.98 -2.64 -1.24
CA MET A 74 -10.14 -1.41 -2.04
C MET A 74 -10.46 -1.72 -3.51
N VAL A 75 -9.82 -2.74 -4.10
CA VAL A 75 -10.11 -3.17 -5.48
C VAL A 75 -11.54 -3.70 -5.61
N GLU A 76 -12.01 -4.52 -4.67
CA GLU A 76 -13.38 -5.03 -4.68
C GLU A 76 -14.43 -3.93 -4.46
N LEU A 77 -14.05 -2.80 -3.85
CA LEU A 77 -14.90 -1.63 -3.61
C LEU A 77 -14.85 -0.56 -4.72
N LEU A 78 -14.19 -0.81 -5.87
CA LEU A 78 -14.07 0.19 -6.94
C LEU A 78 -15.40 0.72 -7.51
N ASP A 79 -16.47 -0.06 -7.41
CA ASP A 79 -17.85 0.27 -7.80
C ASP A 79 -18.71 0.79 -6.63
N LYS A 80 -18.12 0.91 -5.44
CA LYS A 80 -18.74 1.33 -4.18
C LYS A 80 -18.02 2.55 -3.63
N PRO A 81 -18.25 3.75 -4.21
CA PRO A 81 -17.40 4.92 -4.00
C PRO A 81 -17.41 5.43 -2.55
N VAL A 82 -18.53 5.28 -1.82
CA VAL A 82 -18.62 5.71 -0.42
C VAL A 82 -17.77 4.81 0.47
N GLU A 83 -17.89 3.50 0.31
CA GLU A 83 -17.13 2.50 1.06
C GLU A 83 -15.64 2.57 0.73
N LEU A 84 -15.29 2.78 -0.54
CA LEU A 84 -13.91 3.00 -0.96
C LEU A 84 -13.33 4.28 -0.34
N GLU A 85 -14.10 5.36 -0.30
CA GLU A 85 -13.69 6.61 0.36
C GLU A 85 -13.39 6.37 1.85
N MET A 86 -14.30 5.69 2.55
CA MET A 86 -14.12 5.38 3.98
C MET A 86 -12.87 4.54 4.22
N LEU A 87 -12.66 3.48 3.43
CA LEU A 87 -11.51 2.59 3.58
C LEU A 87 -10.19 3.30 3.28
N THR A 88 -10.12 4.08 2.19
CA THR A 88 -8.91 4.84 1.83
C THR A 88 -8.61 5.94 2.84
N HIS A 89 -9.63 6.59 3.39
CA HIS A 89 -9.48 7.54 4.48
C HIS A 89 -8.95 6.86 5.76
N GLN A 90 -9.50 5.71 6.15
CA GLN A 90 -9.02 4.98 7.32
C GLN A 90 -7.55 4.58 7.19
N VAL A 91 -7.14 4.10 6.00
CA VAL A 91 -5.73 3.79 5.73
C VAL A 91 -4.85 5.03 5.87
N ALA A 92 -5.28 6.17 5.32
CA ALA A 92 -4.54 7.43 5.46
C ALA A 92 -4.38 7.85 6.93
N ILE A 93 -5.47 7.85 7.71
CA ILE A 93 -5.44 8.24 9.13
C ILE A 93 -4.58 7.27 9.96
N ASN A 94 -4.67 5.96 9.71
CA ASN A 94 -3.84 4.98 10.41
C ASN A 94 -2.35 5.25 10.24
N HIS A 95 -1.91 5.57 9.03
CA HIS A 95 -0.50 5.87 8.75
C HIS A 95 -0.06 7.24 9.28
N LEU A 96 -0.92 8.26 9.16
CA LEU A 96 -0.64 9.61 9.66
C LEU A 96 -0.63 9.69 11.20
N SER A 97 -1.32 8.78 11.88
CA SER A 97 -1.35 8.68 13.34
C SER A 97 -0.10 8.04 13.96
N MET A 98 0.78 7.45 13.13
CA MET A 98 2.02 6.83 13.58
C MET A 98 3.01 7.88 14.12
N LYS A 99 3.97 7.43 14.93
CA LYS A 99 5.06 8.27 15.47
C LYS A 99 6.43 7.65 15.12
N PRO A 100 7.23 8.26 14.22
CA PRO A 100 6.89 9.41 13.38
C PRO A 100 5.76 9.09 12.38
N SER A 101 5.06 10.12 11.92
CA SER A 101 3.97 10.00 10.93
C SER A 101 4.47 9.39 9.63
N VAL A 102 3.68 8.49 9.05
CA VAL A 102 3.93 7.90 7.73
C VAL A 102 3.01 8.59 6.72
N GLY A 103 3.37 9.82 6.34
CA GLY A 103 2.62 10.66 5.40
C GLY A 103 3.17 10.67 3.98
N THR A 104 3.00 11.79 3.26
CA THR A 104 3.42 11.90 1.85
C THR A 104 4.91 11.64 1.64
N ALA A 105 5.76 11.90 2.63
CA ALA A 105 7.19 11.59 2.58
C ALA A 105 7.52 10.11 2.31
N TYR A 106 6.56 9.20 2.55
CA TYR A 106 6.68 7.76 2.26
C TYR A 106 5.73 7.31 1.15
N PHE A 107 4.51 7.86 1.09
CA PHE A 107 3.51 7.47 0.09
C PHE A 107 3.83 8.01 -1.32
N ASP A 108 4.36 9.22 -1.45
CA ASP A 108 4.72 9.79 -2.77
C ASP A 108 5.79 8.94 -3.49
N PRO A 109 6.96 8.63 -2.89
CA PRO A 109 7.96 7.80 -3.56
C PRO A 109 7.52 6.34 -3.77
N PHE A 110 6.58 5.86 -2.96
CA PHE A 110 5.95 4.56 -3.18
C PHE A 110 5.06 4.58 -4.43
N GLN A 111 4.18 5.58 -4.56
CA GLN A 111 3.32 5.75 -5.73
C GLN A 111 4.11 5.90 -7.02
N GLU A 112 5.17 6.71 -7.02
CA GLU A 112 6.05 6.89 -8.18
C GLU A 112 6.63 5.56 -8.70
N LYS A 113 6.92 4.63 -7.79
CA LYS A 113 7.59 3.36 -8.07
C LYS A 113 6.63 2.20 -8.29
N PHE A 114 5.38 2.32 -7.86
CA PHE A 114 4.39 1.26 -7.94
C PHE A 114 4.09 0.74 -9.37
N PRO A 115 4.05 1.58 -10.44
CA PRO A 115 3.84 1.07 -11.79
C PRO A 115 4.91 0.07 -12.22
N ARG A 116 6.16 0.28 -11.79
CA ARG A 116 7.27 -0.64 -12.02
C ARG A 116 7.07 -1.96 -11.28
N PHE A 117 6.67 -1.93 -10.01
CA PHE A 117 6.34 -3.14 -9.26
C PHE A 117 5.26 -3.97 -9.96
N MET A 118 4.19 -3.32 -10.42
CA MET A 118 3.09 -4.02 -11.11
C MET A 118 3.52 -4.55 -12.48
N SER A 119 4.34 -3.81 -13.21
CA SER A 119 4.91 -4.24 -14.49
C SER A 119 5.77 -5.50 -14.34
N GLU A 120 6.66 -5.52 -13.35
CA GLU A 120 7.51 -6.68 -13.03
C GLU A 120 6.67 -7.88 -12.55
N THR A 121 5.68 -7.63 -11.69
CA THR A 121 4.81 -8.67 -11.12
C THR A 121 3.90 -9.31 -12.16
N LEU A 122 3.32 -8.51 -13.06
CA LEU A 122 2.39 -8.98 -14.08
C LEU A 122 3.08 -9.34 -15.39
N GLN A 123 4.40 -9.13 -15.50
CA GLN A 123 5.19 -9.31 -16.72
C GLN A 123 4.59 -8.55 -17.92
N LYS A 124 4.24 -7.28 -17.68
CA LYS A 124 3.59 -6.39 -18.65
C LYS A 124 4.40 -5.12 -18.85
N PRO A 125 4.40 -4.51 -20.05
CA PRO A 125 5.10 -3.26 -20.28
C PRO A 125 4.44 -2.12 -19.49
N LEU A 126 5.21 -1.08 -19.14
CA LEU A 126 4.75 0.04 -18.31
C LEU A 126 3.58 0.83 -18.93
N ASP A 127 3.46 0.81 -20.25
CA ASP A 127 2.42 1.51 -20.99
C ASP A 127 1.12 0.70 -21.12
N ASP A 128 1.10 -0.56 -20.67
CA ASP A 128 -0.09 -1.42 -20.64
C ASP A 128 -1.22 -0.72 -19.86
N PRO A 129 -2.45 -0.68 -20.42
CA PRO A 129 -3.61 -0.04 -19.76
C PRO A 129 -3.86 -0.54 -18.34
N LEU A 130 -3.57 -1.81 -18.03
CA LEU A 130 -3.70 -2.37 -16.70
C LEU A 130 -2.69 -1.77 -15.73
N ILE A 131 -1.45 -1.55 -16.15
CA ILE A 131 -0.42 -0.90 -15.32
C ILE A 131 -0.81 0.55 -15.04
N LYS A 132 -1.30 1.28 -16.05
CA LYS A 132 -1.83 2.64 -15.90
C LYS A 132 -3.04 2.71 -14.95
N ALA A 133 -3.89 1.68 -14.96
CA ALA A 133 -5.03 1.61 -14.05
C ALA A 133 -4.57 1.40 -12.59
N TRP A 134 -3.57 0.55 -12.38
CA TRP A 134 -2.96 0.34 -11.06
C TRP A 134 -2.27 1.60 -10.53
N ASP A 135 -1.56 2.32 -11.39
CA ASP A 135 -0.97 3.62 -11.07
C ASP A 135 -2.06 4.62 -10.64
N LYS A 136 -3.11 4.76 -11.45
CA LYS A 136 -4.24 5.65 -11.13
C LYS A 136 -4.90 5.29 -9.81
N PHE A 137 -5.09 4.00 -9.53
CA PHE A 137 -5.61 3.53 -8.26
C PHE A 137 -4.75 4.01 -7.08
N LEU A 138 -3.43 3.87 -7.17
CA LEU A 138 -2.54 4.23 -6.06
C LEU A 138 -2.28 5.73 -5.95
N MET A 139 -2.38 6.46 -7.06
CA MET A 139 -2.47 7.92 -7.08
C MET A 139 -3.69 8.42 -6.29
N VAL A 140 -4.85 7.76 -6.39
CA VAL A 140 -6.04 8.13 -5.60
C VAL A 140 -5.77 7.94 -4.11
N LEU A 141 -5.22 6.79 -3.69
CA LEU A 141 -4.88 6.54 -2.28
C LEU A 141 -3.89 7.59 -1.74
N THR A 142 -2.82 7.85 -2.49
CA THR A 142 -1.80 8.85 -2.11
C THR A 142 -2.38 10.26 -2.02
N GLY A 143 -3.31 10.61 -2.93
CA GLY A 143 -4.07 11.85 -2.85
C GLY A 143 -4.89 11.99 -1.55
N LYS A 144 -5.45 10.88 -1.03
CA LYS A 144 -6.15 10.89 0.27
C LYS A 144 -5.21 11.09 1.45
N VAL A 145 -4.02 10.46 1.43
CA VAL A 145 -2.98 10.70 2.44
C VAL A 145 -2.59 12.19 2.43
N LYS A 146 -2.28 12.74 1.26
CA LYS A 146 -1.90 14.15 1.10
C LYS A 146 -2.97 15.12 1.57
N LYS A 147 -4.24 14.86 1.26
CA LYS A 147 -5.37 15.70 1.72
C LYS A 147 -5.50 15.63 3.25
N SER A 148 -5.45 14.43 3.81
CA SER A 148 -5.62 14.21 5.25
C SER A 148 -4.46 14.83 6.05
N GLU A 149 -3.23 14.69 5.58
CA GLU A 149 -2.05 15.29 6.20
C GLU A 149 -2.13 16.82 6.24
N LYS A 150 -2.54 17.46 5.14
CA LYS A 150 -2.78 18.91 5.09
C LYS A 150 -3.86 19.36 6.09
N MET A 151 -4.93 18.58 6.23
CA MET A 151 -6.00 18.88 7.18
C MET A 151 -5.50 18.79 8.62
N ILE A 152 -4.76 17.74 8.98
CA ILE A 152 -4.16 17.58 10.31
C ILE A 152 -3.20 18.75 10.62
N ALA A 153 -2.32 19.08 9.68
CA ALA A 153 -1.39 20.19 9.85
C ALA A 153 -2.10 21.54 10.04
N LYS A 154 -3.21 21.79 9.32
CA LYS A 154 -4.01 23.00 9.49
C LYS A 154 -4.67 23.05 10.87
N SER A 155 -5.28 21.94 11.31
CA SER A 155 -5.94 21.87 12.62
C SER A 155 -4.96 22.07 13.78
N GLN A 156 -3.75 21.52 13.67
CA GLN A 156 -2.69 21.73 14.68
C GLN A 156 -2.25 23.20 14.76
N LYS A 157 -2.12 23.89 13.62
CA LYS A 157 -1.81 25.32 13.60
C LYS A 157 -2.90 26.16 14.25
N CYS A 158 -4.18 25.88 13.96
CA CYS A 158 -5.30 26.60 14.56
C CYS A 158 -5.42 26.37 16.08
N ALA A 159 -5.03 25.19 16.59
CA ALA A 159 -5.08 24.90 18.02
C ALA A 159 -3.94 25.54 18.84
N MET A 160 -2.94 26.14 18.17
CA MET A 160 -1.81 26.83 18.81
C MET A 160 -1.91 28.36 18.73
N CYS A 161 -3.00 28.89 18.15
CA CYS A 161 -3.34 30.31 18.11
C CYS A 161 -4.40 30.62 19.17
#